data_AF-A0A974NGF2-F1
#
_entry.id   AF-A0A974NGF2-F1
#
_cell.length_a   1.000
_cell.length_b   1.000
_cell.length_c   1.000
_cell.angle_alpha   90.00
_cell.angle_beta   90.00
_cell.angle_gamma   90.00
#
_symmetry.space_group_name_H-M   'P 1'
#
loop_
_entity.id
_entity.type
_entity.pdbx_description
1 polymer ?
#
loop_
_entity_poly.entity_id
_entity_poly.type
_entity_poly.pdbx_seq_one_letter_code
_entity_poly.pdbx_strand_id
1 'polypeptide(L)'
;MSQLVDLYTTENMHKILSKWYGQAAKQWNISEDLVLLVYQMVADSKSCTTTFNYVPRPSGPIGTARSLTSVAISEIKSVIKNLADDEHAIACLKTIAWKKRSQVTMARDGI
;
A
#
# COMPACT_ATOMS: atom_id res chain seq x y z
N MET A 1 -14.90 10.03 -0.87
CA MET A 1 -14.14 8.76 -0.80
C MET A 1 -13.86 8.33 -2.21
N SER A 2 -12.59 8.15 -2.54
CA SER A 2 -12.22 7.57 -3.82
C SER A 2 -12.55 6.07 -3.81
N GLN A 3 -12.58 5.43 -4.98
CA GLN A 3 -12.94 4.01 -5.05
C GLN A 3 -11.89 3.11 -4.38
N LEU A 4 -10.65 3.60 -4.21
CA LEU A 4 -9.55 2.86 -3.60
C LEU A 4 -9.52 2.99 -2.07
N VAL A 5 -9.83 4.17 -1.53
CA VAL A 5 -9.80 4.45 -0.08
C VAL A 5 -11.21 4.32 0.50
N ASP A 6 -11.52 3.12 0.97
CA ASP A 6 -12.70 2.82 1.78
C ASP A 6 -12.33 2.50 3.24
N LEU A 7 -13.35 2.29 4.09
CA LEU A 7 -13.17 1.99 5.51
C LEU A 7 -12.22 0.80 5.75
N TYR A 8 -12.44 -0.32 5.06
CA TYR A 8 -11.65 -1.54 5.24
C TYR A 8 -10.19 -1.36 4.78
N THR A 9 -10.00 -0.68 3.66
CA THR A 9 -8.66 -0.37 3.14
C THR A 9 -7.92 0.54 4.10
N THR A 10 -8.61 1.54 4.65
CA THR A 10 -8.06 2.46 5.66
C THR A 10 -7.62 1.71 6.92
N GLU A 11 -8.47 0.83 7.45
CA GLU A 11 -8.14 0.00 8.62
C GLU A 11 -6.93 -0.90 8.39
N ASN A 12 -6.87 -1.58 7.23
CA ASN A 12 -5.76 -2.45 6.86
C ASN A 12 -4.46 -1.66 6.69
N MET A 13 -4.52 -0.49 6.07
CA MET A 13 -3.36 0.41 5.96
C MET A 13 -2.86 0.86 7.33
N HIS A 14 -3.75 1.23 8.25
CA HIS A 14 -3.34 1.57 9.61
C HIS A 14 -2.66 0.40 10.32
N LYS A 15 -3.14 -0.84 10.16
CA LYS A 15 -2.48 -2.03 10.72
C LYS A 15 -1.04 -2.16 10.19
N ILE A 16 -0.87 -2.10 8.87
CA ILE A 16 0.43 -2.22 8.20
C ILE A 16 1.37 -1.09 8.65
N LEU A 17 0.94 0.16 8.50
CA LEU A 17 1.77 1.34 8.77
C LEU A 17 2.13 1.43 10.26
N SER A 18 1.24 1.02 11.16
CA SER A 18 1.53 0.98 12.60
C SER A 18 2.64 0.00 12.95
N LYS A 19 2.78 -1.11 12.21
CA LYS A 19 3.86 -2.08 12.40
C LYS A 19 5.20 -1.56 11.86
N TRP A 20 5.19 -0.70 10.85
CA TRP A 20 6.39 -0.09 10.27
C TRP A 20 6.87 1.16 11.02
N TYR A 21 5.95 2.08 11.31
CA TYR A 21 6.25 3.43 11.83
C TYR A 21 5.75 3.67 13.26
N GLY A 22 5.12 2.67 13.89
CA GLY A 22 4.65 2.77 15.26
C GLY A 22 3.30 3.48 15.39
N GLN A 23 2.94 3.83 16.63
CA GLN A 23 1.59 4.30 16.99
C GLN A 23 1.16 5.59 16.29
N ALA A 24 2.10 6.45 15.89
CA ALA A 24 1.80 7.68 15.15
C ALA A 24 1.06 7.41 13.83
N ALA A 25 1.31 6.26 13.18
CA ALA A 25 0.68 5.92 11.92
C ALA A 25 -0.81 5.54 12.03
N LYS A 26 -1.33 5.29 13.24
CA LYS A 26 -2.77 5.08 13.46
C LYS A 26 -3.62 6.32 13.20
N GLN A 27 -3.01 7.50 13.22
CA GLN A 27 -3.70 8.78 13.05
C GLN A 27 -3.44 9.41 11.68
N TRP A 28 -2.67 8.75 10.81
CA TRP A 28 -2.35 9.30 9.50
C TRP A 28 -3.57 9.27 8.59
N ASN A 29 -3.77 10.34 7.82
CA ASN A 29 -4.76 10.31 6.76
C ASN A 29 -4.31 9.34 5.66
N ILE A 30 -5.15 8.39 5.28
CA ILE A 30 -4.83 7.40 4.24
C ILE A 30 -5.27 7.96 2.89
N SER A 31 -4.29 8.39 2.08
CA SER A 31 -4.49 8.85 0.70
C SER A 31 -4.41 7.70 -0.31
N GLU A 32 -4.92 7.91 -1.53
CA GLU A 32 -4.76 6.94 -2.62
C GLU A 32 -3.29 6.69 -2.95
N ASP A 33 -2.48 7.75 -2.97
CA ASP A 33 -1.05 7.67 -3.26
C ASP A 33 -0.32 6.82 -2.23
N LEU A 34 -0.73 6.90 -0.96
CA LEU A 34 -0.16 6.07 0.09
C LEU A 34 -0.54 4.59 -0.10
N VAL A 35 -1.78 4.29 -0.47
CA VAL A 35 -2.22 2.92 -0.80
C VAL A 35 -1.44 2.37 -1.99
N LEU A 36 -1.33 3.15 -3.07
CA LEU A 36 -0.59 2.77 -4.28
C LEU A 36 0.90 2.58 -4.02
N LEU A 37 1.50 3.43 -3.17
CA LEU A 37 2.90 3.28 -2.79
C LEU A 37 3.13 1.98 -2.03
N VAL A 38 2.29 1.65 -1.05
CA VAL A 38 2.38 0.37 -0.32
C VAL A 38 2.21 -0.81 -1.25
N TYR A 39 1.21 -0.77 -2.13
CA TYR A 39 1.01 -1.77 -3.18
C TYR A 39 2.27 -1.95 -4.05
N GLN A 40 2.90 -0.84 -4.46
CA GLN A 40 4.14 -0.88 -5.24
C GLN A 40 5.29 -1.48 -4.44
N MET A 41 5.40 -1.21 -3.13
CA MET A 41 6.41 -1.85 -2.28
C MET A 41 6.24 -3.38 -2.27
N VAL A 42 5.00 -3.87 -2.17
CA VAL A 42 4.70 -5.31 -2.24
C VAL A 42 5.13 -5.86 -3.59
N ALA A 43 4.72 -5.21 -4.68
CA ALA A 43 5.04 -5.64 -6.05
C ALA A 43 6.56 -5.67 -6.35
N ASP A 44 7.32 -4.75 -5.76
CA ASP A 44 8.79 -4.68 -5.90
C ASP A 44 9.49 -5.73 -5.02
N SER A 45 8.85 -6.14 -3.92
CA SER A 45 9.41 -7.04 -2.90
C SER A 45 9.37 -8.53 -3.25
N LYS A 46 9.56 -8.91 -4.53
CA LYS A 46 9.44 -10.29 -5.05
C LYS A 46 10.02 -11.42 -4.17
N SER A 47 10.99 -11.11 -3.29
CA SER A 47 11.61 -12.03 -2.34
C SER A 47 10.90 -12.20 -0.98
N CYS A 48 10.02 -11.28 -0.57
CA CYS A 48 9.43 -11.27 0.77
C CYS A 48 8.17 -12.13 0.89
N THR A 49 7.50 -12.43 -0.22
CA THR A 49 6.16 -13.02 -0.19
C THR A 49 5.96 -13.97 -1.37
N THR A 50 5.77 -15.26 -1.07
CA THR A 50 5.32 -16.26 -2.07
C THR A 50 3.86 -16.05 -2.47
N THR A 51 3.09 -15.38 -1.61
CA THR A 51 1.65 -15.11 -1.75
C THR A 51 1.35 -14.00 -2.78
N PHE A 52 2.26 -13.04 -3.02
CA PHE A 52 2.01 -11.87 -3.88
C PHE A 52 2.68 -11.96 -5.27
N ASN A 53 2.95 -13.18 -5.75
CA ASN A 53 3.55 -13.38 -7.07
C ASN A 53 2.68 -12.92 -8.26
N TYR A 54 1.41 -12.58 -8.01
CA TYR A 54 0.44 -12.10 -9.01
C TYR A 54 -0.08 -10.71 -8.66
N VAL A 55 0.81 -9.73 -8.59
CA VAL A 55 0.43 -8.32 -8.45
C VAL A 55 0.65 -7.62 -9.80
N PRO A 56 -0.38 -7.49 -10.66
CA PRO A 56 -0.26 -6.84 -11.95
C PRO A 56 0.05 -5.37 -11.75
N ARG A 57 1.11 -4.92 -12.41
CA ARG A 57 1.53 -3.52 -12.33
C ARG A 57 0.48 -2.66 -13.04
N PRO A 58 -0.01 -1.56 -12.45
CA PRO A 58 -0.94 -0.67 -13.11
C PRO A 58 -0.28 -0.15 -14.39
N SER A 59 -0.77 -0.63 -15.53
CA SER A 59 -0.33 -0.18 -16.85
C SER A 59 -1.05 1.12 -17.18
N GLY A 60 -0.38 2.25 -16.99
CA GLY A 60 -0.83 3.56 -17.46
C GLY A 60 0.33 4.55 -17.49
N PRO A 61 0.23 5.68 -18.18
CA PRO A 61 1.22 6.74 -18.08
C PRO A 61 1.23 7.35 -16.66
N ILE A 62 2.40 7.80 -16.20
CA ILE A 62 2.57 8.55 -14.94
C ILE A 62 2.06 9.98 -15.19
N GLY A 63 1.14 10.50 -14.37
CA GLY A 63 0.68 11.90 -14.46
C GLY A 63 -0.67 12.15 -15.16
N THR A 64 -1.40 11.11 -15.55
CA THR A 64 -2.84 11.22 -15.89
C THR A 64 -3.66 10.64 -14.74
N ALA A 65 -4.85 11.19 -14.48
CA ALA A 65 -5.82 10.59 -13.58
C ALA A 65 -6.18 9.20 -14.14
N ARG A 66 -5.37 8.20 -13.79
CA ARG A 66 -5.57 6.80 -14.12
C ARG A 66 -6.87 6.41 -13.45
N SER A 67 -7.96 6.35 -14.20
CA SER A 67 -9.12 5.61 -13.73
C SER A 67 -8.65 4.16 -13.60
N LEU A 68 -8.30 3.76 -12.38
CA LEU A 68 -8.06 2.36 -12.07
C LEU A 68 -9.33 1.61 -12.49
N THR A 69 -9.17 0.55 -13.27
CA THR A 69 -10.31 -0.31 -13.59
C THR A 69 -10.85 -0.92 -12.28
N SER A 70 -12.13 -1.28 -12.25
CA SER A 70 -12.74 -1.93 -11.09
C SER A 70 -11.97 -3.19 -10.67
N VAL A 71 -11.41 -3.92 -11.64
CA VAL A 71 -10.51 -5.06 -11.43
C VAL A 71 -9.25 -4.65 -10.68
N ALA A 72 -8.55 -3.62 -11.15
CA ALA A 72 -7.33 -3.13 -10.51
C ALA A 72 -7.59 -2.64 -9.08
N ILE A 73 -8.72 -1.96 -8.84
CA ILE A 73 -9.11 -1.50 -7.51
C ILE A 73 -9.33 -2.68 -6.57
N SER A 74 -10.10 -3.69 -7.01
CA SER A 74 -10.38 -4.90 -6.22
C SER A 74 -9.09 -5.64 -5.83
N GLU A 75 -8.16 -5.72 -6.77
CA GLU A 75 -6.90 -6.39 -6.59
C GLU A 75 -5.98 -5.67 -5.61
N ILE A 76 -5.83 -4.34 -5.75
CA ILE A 76 -5.07 -3.54 -4.80
C ILE A 76 -5.63 -3.74 -3.39
N LYS A 77 -6.96 -3.66 -3.22
CA LYS A 77 -7.60 -3.90 -1.92
C LYS A 77 -7.32 -5.30 -1.38
N SER A 78 -7.36 -6.32 -2.23
CA SER A 78 -7.03 -7.70 -1.87
C SER A 78 -5.59 -7.84 -1.38
N VAL A 79 -4.63 -7.24 -2.09
CA VAL A 79 -3.21 -7.22 -1.70
C VAL A 79 -3.02 -6.52 -0.35
N ILE A 80 -3.63 -5.34 -0.16
CA ILE A 80 -3.55 -4.61 1.11
C ILE A 80 -4.15 -5.42 2.26
N LYS A 81 -5.30 -6.05 2.04
CA LYS A 81 -5.93 -6.93 3.04
C LYS A 81 -5.03 -8.11 3.40
N ASN A 82 -4.58 -8.86 2.40
CA ASN A 82 -3.73 -10.02 2.60
C ASN A 82 -2.40 -9.65 3.28
N LEU A 83 -1.82 -8.50 2.94
CA LEU A 83 -0.64 -7.99 3.62
C LEU A 83 -0.95 -7.66 5.09
N ALA A 84 -2.09 -7.02 5.37
CA ALA A 84 -2.49 -6.70 6.75
C ALA A 84 -2.70 -7.93 7.63
N ASP A 85 -3.06 -9.07 7.03
CA ASP A 85 -3.26 -10.35 7.71
C ASP A 85 -1.97 -11.22 7.80
N ASP A 86 -0.89 -10.85 7.10
CA ASP A 86 0.39 -11.57 7.08
C ASP A 86 1.50 -10.80 7.82
N GLU A 87 1.69 -11.12 9.11
CA GLU A 87 2.70 -10.46 9.94
C GLU A 87 4.14 -10.68 9.44
N HIS A 88 4.41 -11.82 8.80
CA HIS A 88 5.74 -12.12 8.26
C HIS A 88 6.04 -11.25 7.03
N ALA A 89 5.07 -11.11 6.13
CA ALA A 89 5.17 -10.21 4.99
C ALA A 89 5.36 -8.75 5.44
N ILE A 90 4.59 -8.29 6.43
CA ILE A 90 4.76 -6.94 7.02
C ILE A 90 6.17 -6.77 7.57
N ALA A 91 6.68 -7.75 8.33
CA ALA A 91 8.03 -7.67 8.89
C ALA A 91 9.11 -7.63 7.81
N CYS A 92 8.98 -8.45 6.76
CA CYS A 92 9.94 -8.50 5.65
C CYS A 92 9.98 -7.17 4.87
N LEU A 93 8.80 -6.58 4.64
CA LEU A 93 8.67 -5.28 3.96
C LEU A 93 9.16 -4.10 4.78
N LYS A 94 9.35 -4.25 6.09
CA LYS A 94 9.76 -3.16 6.98
C LYS A 94 11.03 -2.47 6.49
N THR A 95 12.04 -3.23 6.04
CA THR A 95 13.29 -2.65 5.51
C THR A 95 13.05 -1.82 4.24
N ILE A 96 12.14 -2.24 3.37
CA ILE A 96 11.76 -1.49 2.16
C ILE A 96 11.00 -0.22 2.56
N ALA A 97 10.08 -0.31 3.52
CA ALA A 97 9.35 0.83 4.07
C ALA A 97 10.29 1.88 4.69
N TRP A 98 11.36 1.46 5.37
CA TRP A 98 12.38 2.37 5.86
C TRP A 98 13.15 3.07 4.75
N LYS A 99 13.57 2.33 3.70
CA LYS A 99 14.26 2.91 2.53
C LYS A 99 13.39 3.91 1.78
N LYS A 100 12.07 3.67 1.72
CA LYS A 100 11.09 4.53 1.06
C LYS A 100 10.41 5.55 2.00
N ARG A 101 10.93 5.75 3.22
CA ARG A 101 10.31 6.64 4.23
C ARG A 101 10.02 8.05 3.71
N SER A 102 10.93 8.61 2.91
CA SER A 102 10.71 9.93 2.28
C SER A 102 9.48 9.93 1.36
N GLN A 103 9.37 8.92 0.49
CA GLN A 103 8.22 8.75 -0.41
C GLN A 103 6.91 8.53 0.37
N VAL A 104 6.97 7.78 1.48
CA VAL A 104 5.81 7.57 2.36
C VAL A 104 5.37 8.86 3.04
N THR A 105 6.33 9.70 3.45
CA THR A 105 6.03 11.00 4.08
C THR A 105 5.41 11.96 3.06
N MET A 106 5.96 12.00 1.84
CA MET A 106 5.41 12.79 0.74
C MET A 106 3.99 12.35 0.37
N ALA A 107 3.76 11.05 0.17
CA ALA A 107 2.43 10.50 -0.14
C ALA A 107 1.40 10.72 0.98
N ARG A 108 1.85 10.72 2.25
CA ARG A 108 1.02 11.08 3.41
C ARG A 108 0.63 12.55 3.37
N ASP A 109 1.57 13.43 3.04
CA ASP A 109 1.37 14.88 3.03
C ASP A 109 0.68 15.37 1.74
N GLY A 110 0.47 14.47 0.76
CA GLY A 110 -0.19 14.76 -0.51
C GLY A 110 0.68 15.60 -1.45
N ILE A 111 2.01 15.41 -1.37
CA ILE A 111 3.04 16.14 -2.13
C ILE A 111 3.76 15.21 -3.09
#